data_AF-A0A6A6YUA3-F1
#
_entry.id   AF-A0A6A6YUA3-F1
#
_cell.length_a   1.000
_cell.length_b   1.000
_cell.length_c   1.000
_cell.angle_alpha   90.00
_cell.angle_beta   90.00
_cell.angle_gamma   90.00
#
_symmetry.space_group_name_H-M   'P 1'
#
loop_
_entity.id
_entity.type
_entity.pdbx_description
1 polymer ?
#
loop_
_entity_poly.entity_id
_entity_poly.type
_entity_poly.pdbx_seq_one_letter_code
_entity_poly.pdbx_strand_id
1 'polypeptide(L)'
;MDAKAALHDVSEQQLPVTETTALSESPTSTQESKRRFPPPAKAWIILLFHGACCVALALAMALALDGYQAGDESSPHHVEGKLLLRVGDITTLVSVALVVIKVIVGAWSTIVLWAFGRNMLTRKSASPATVSKMIRWRLPPGFQSLKYIPRDFPGWTISAAVVAVFIQAFISPILTGAVNWNAAFHISKEATSLSSVDPTADFSAWYWYNAQGSFDKKAYLRAAAGFANLAWADTSTVDAQGKSLLGNGCRHVVNDDGLPRHSVVVDATLPCININSIRWYRNEDEVTGNEWSISGDDLTLVGDDPFGYYRGGVTLVYDTNNLRKSPATTDQPPPANKFSGTMTVALMIARRHYGKDYTDPPCAKLPNTIFGDISPLPYLLETTRSTSADENCFLLGKIDFTAGVTTSSRATYIAPRIVEDVTPIQDVVYEANSWTQEAIWLLPDLMTMLAVSNASQLPTFNNIDNYVSGIVHQGYLGAWDMLSHSFDNKGPVYKGYPADPRLVADVSFARVFAWLGVCLFMTVSGVFALGLVLKADDLTPLEGNEEEMKEGGRGILDEIMGWRFG
;
A
#
# COMPACT_ATOMS: atom_id res chain seq x y z
N MET A 1 -48.53 -6.98 -16.68
CA MET A 1 -48.85 -6.50 -15.32
C MET A 1 -48.39 -5.06 -15.27
N ASP A 2 -49.33 -4.17 -15.61
CA ASP A 2 -49.15 -2.73 -15.61
C ASP A 2 -49.16 -2.19 -14.18
N ALA A 3 -48.23 -1.30 -13.86
CA ALA A 3 -48.37 -0.38 -12.74
C ALA A 3 -47.84 0.98 -13.17
N LYS A 4 -48.70 1.97 -12.96
CA LYS A 4 -48.77 3.30 -13.56
C LYS A 4 -48.71 4.33 -12.42
N ALA A 5 -48.16 5.51 -12.73
CA ALA A 5 -48.26 6.78 -11.99
C ALA A 5 -47.46 6.86 -10.66
N ALA A 6 -46.90 8.00 -10.24
CA ALA A 6 -47.23 9.39 -10.59
C ALA A 6 -46.00 10.32 -10.52
N LEU A 7 -46.00 11.33 -11.41
CA LEU A 7 -45.21 12.56 -11.31
C LEU A 7 -45.74 13.42 -10.16
N HIS A 8 -44.84 14.02 -9.39
CA HIS A 8 -45.15 15.14 -8.51
C HIS A 8 -44.34 16.37 -8.93
N ASP A 9 -45.11 17.34 -9.40
CA ASP A 9 -44.79 18.72 -9.73
C ASP A 9 -44.52 19.50 -8.41
N VAL A 10 -43.41 20.23 -8.32
CA VAL A 10 -43.10 21.09 -7.16
C VAL A 10 -43.00 22.53 -7.65
N SER A 11 -44.07 23.24 -7.30
CA SER A 11 -44.34 24.65 -7.48
C SER A 11 -43.22 25.56 -6.99
N GLU A 12 -42.86 26.48 -7.88
CA GLU A 12 -42.21 27.76 -7.64
C GLU A 12 -42.99 28.56 -6.58
N GLN A 13 -42.37 28.87 -5.44
CA GLN A 13 -42.95 29.75 -4.42
C GLN A 13 -42.32 31.14 -4.53
N GLN A 14 -43.08 32.07 -5.10
CA GLN A 14 -42.85 33.50 -5.06
C GLN A 14 -42.90 34.00 -3.61
N LEU A 15 -41.84 34.67 -3.17
CA LEU A 15 -41.82 35.44 -1.93
C LEU A 15 -42.31 36.89 -2.17
N PRO A 16 -43.00 37.51 -1.21
CA PRO A 16 -43.65 38.80 -1.41
C PRO A 16 -42.70 39.98 -1.25
N VAL A 17 -42.78 40.90 -2.19
CA VAL A 17 -42.27 42.27 -2.08
C VAL A 17 -43.07 42.97 -0.98
N THR A 18 -42.39 43.29 0.13
CA THR A 18 -42.94 44.16 1.17
C THR A 18 -42.20 45.49 1.12
N GLU A 19 -42.91 46.48 0.61
CA GLU A 19 -42.60 47.91 0.65
C GLU A 19 -42.63 48.35 2.13
N THR A 20 -41.55 48.97 2.63
CA THR A 20 -41.58 49.59 3.96
C THR A 20 -40.92 50.96 3.93
N THR A 21 -41.82 51.92 4.13
CA THR A 21 -41.75 53.34 4.38
C THR A 21 -40.50 53.84 5.10
N ALA A 22 -39.92 54.90 4.54
CA ALA A 22 -38.90 55.73 5.13
C ALA A 22 -39.40 56.42 6.41
N LEU A 23 -38.65 56.29 7.50
CA LEU A 23 -38.67 57.20 8.64
C LEU A 23 -37.24 57.61 8.97
N SER A 24 -37.02 58.92 8.84
CA SER A 24 -35.79 59.62 9.16
C SER A 24 -35.61 59.63 10.69
N GLU A 25 -34.60 58.92 11.18
CA GLU A 25 -34.08 59.08 12.54
C GLU A 25 -32.65 59.63 12.50
N SER A 26 -32.47 60.69 13.28
CA SER A 26 -31.24 61.46 13.43
C SER A 26 -30.19 60.68 14.23
N PRO A 27 -28.91 60.60 13.79
CA PRO A 27 -27.90 59.86 14.52
C PRO A 27 -27.43 60.65 15.74
N THR A 28 -27.89 60.22 16.91
CA THR A 28 -27.31 60.63 18.20
C THR A 28 -26.02 59.83 18.39
N SER A 29 -24.87 60.47 18.17
CA SER A 29 -23.54 59.86 18.26
C SER A 29 -23.12 59.67 19.71
N THR A 30 -23.48 58.54 20.30
CA THR A 30 -22.87 58.06 21.55
C THR A 30 -21.45 57.59 21.23
N GLN A 31 -20.45 58.45 21.49
CA GLN A 31 -19.03 58.08 21.43
C GLN A 31 -18.74 56.99 22.49
N GLU A 32 -18.81 55.73 22.08
CA GLU A 32 -18.20 54.63 22.82
C GLU A 32 -16.69 54.91 22.94
N SER A 33 -16.26 55.22 24.16
CA SER A 33 -14.85 55.25 24.57
C SER A 33 -14.26 53.84 24.44
N LYS A 34 -13.90 53.45 23.21
CA LYS A 34 -13.11 52.25 22.95
C LYS A 34 -11.74 52.44 23.57
N ARG A 35 -11.47 51.72 24.67
CA ARG A 35 -10.13 51.59 25.29
C ARG A 35 -9.12 51.16 24.22
N ARG A 36 -8.46 52.11 23.58
CA ARG A 36 -7.39 51.85 22.61
C ARG A 36 -6.12 51.56 23.41
N PHE A 37 -5.60 50.34 23.27
CA PHE A 37 -4.27 50.01 23.78
C PHE A 37 -3.22 50.98 23.21
N PRO A 38 -2.19 51.35 24.02
CA PRO A 38 -1.11 52.16 23.52
C PRO A 38 -0.40 51.43 22.36
N PRO A 39 0.03 52.13 21.30
CA PRO A 39 0.72 51.53 20.14
C PRO A 39 1.86 50.55 20.48
N PRO A 40 2.75 50.81 21.45
CA PRO A 40 3.78 49.84 21.84
C PRO A 40 3.20 48.52 22.35
N ALA A 41 2.15 48.56 23.16
CA ALA A 41 1.52 47.33 23.67
C ALA A 41 0.93 46.50 22.52
N LYS A 42 0.35 47.14 21.50
CA LYS A 42 -0.16 46.43 20.31
C LYS A 42 0.96 45.73 19.54
N ALA A 43 2.09 46.40 19.36
CA ALA A 43 3.24 45.83 18.65
C ALA A 43 3.82 44.60 19.38
N TRP A 44 3.96 44.68 20.71
CA TRP A 44 4.38 43.56 21.55
C TRP A 44 3.41 42.37 21.47
N ILE A 45 2.09 42.63 21.54
CA ILE A 45 1.08 41.58 21.47
C ILE A 45 1.15 40.84 20.13
N ILE A 46 1.23 41.57 19.00
CA ILE A 46 1.32 40.97 17.66
C ILE A 46 2.55 40.06 17.55
N LEU A 47 3.70 40.52 18.05
CA LEU A 47 4.95 39.77 17.97
C LEU A 47 4.95 38.51 18.83
N LEU A 48 4.48 38.60 20.08
CA LEU A 48 4.36 37.44 20.97
C LEU A 48 3.34 36.44 20.44
N PHE A 49 2.22 36.93 19.89
CA PHE A 49 1.21 36.08 19.27
C PHE A 49 1.75 35.34 18.05
N HIS A 50 2.55 36.00 17.19
CA HIS A 50 3.25 35.33 16.09
C HIS A 50 4.13 34.18 16.60
N GLY A 51 5.01 34.46 17.57
CA GLY A 51 5.90 33.43 18.13
C GLY A 51 5.12 32.25 18.72
N ALA A 52 4.06 32.53 19.48
CA ALA A 52 3.19 31.51 20.05
C ALA A 52 2.50 30.66 18.98
N CYS A 53 1.94 31.27 17.92
CA CYS A 53 1.32 30.54 16.81
C CYS A 53 2.33 29.65 16.07
N CYS A 54 3.55 30.14 15.83
CA CYS A 54 4.58 29.35 15.15
C CYS A 54 5.03 28.15 16.00
N VAL A 55 5.25 28.36 17.31
CA VAL A 55 5.59 27.26 18.23
C VAL A 55 4.45 26.24 18.30
N ALA A 56 3.20 26.71 18.44
CA ALA A 56 2.03 25.84 18.51
C ALA A 56 1.88 24.98 17.24
N LEU A 57 2.03 25.58 16.05
CA LEU A 57 1.94 24.85 14.79
C LEU A 57 3.08 23.82 14.64
N ALA A 58 4.32 24.20 14.97
CA ALA A 58 5.44 23.28 14.91
C ALA A 58 5.26 22.08 15.86
N LEU A 59 4.80 22.32 17.08
CA LEU A 59 4.51 21.26 18.05
C LEU A 59 3.32 20.39 17.60
N ALA A 60 2.27 20.98 17.04
CA ALA A 60 1.14 20.21 16.51
C ALA A 60 1.60 19.28 15.38
N MET A 61 2.46 19.76 14.47
CA MET A 61 3.02 18.91 13.42
C MET A 61 3.94 17.82 13.97
N ALA A 62 4.79 18.14 14.94
CA ALA A 62 5.74 17.17 15.48
C ALA A 62 5.08 16.11 16.38
N LEU A 63 4.04 16.47 17.13
CA LEU A 63 3.47 15.60 18.17
C LEU A 63 2.13 14.97 17.79
N ALA A 64 1.30 15.67 16.99
CA ALA A 64 -0.04 15.20 16.66
C ALA A 64 -0.13 14.65 15.23
N LEU A 65 0.68 15.17 14.30
CA LEU A 65 0.65 14.76 12.90
C LEU A 65 1.62 13.62 12.60
N ASP A 66 2.79 13.57 13.23
CA ASP A 66 3.73 12.47 13.01
C ASP A 66 3.13 11.11 13.44
N GLY A 67 3.14 10.14 12.54
CA GLY A 67 2.50 8.83 12.72
C GLY A 67 0.96 8.83 12.62
N TYR A 68 0.33 9.98 12.36
CA TYR A 68 -1.12 10.05 12.20
C TYR A 68 -1.56 9.27 10.95
N GLN A 69 -2.58 8.42 11.11
CA GLN A 69 -3.13 7.60 10.03
C GLN A 69 -4.35 8.29 9.42
N ALA A 70 -4.15 8.99 8.31
CA ALA A 70 -5.23 9.64 7.57
C ALA A 70 -6.04 8.64 6.75
N GLY A 71 -7.33 8.95 6.58
CA GLY A 71 -8.18 8.28 5.60
C GLY A 71 -7.77 8.62 4.18
N ASP A 72 -7.97 7.68 3.27
CA ASP A 72 -7.92 7.93 1.83
C ASP A 72 -9.21 8.63 1.35
N GLU A 73 -9.33 8.86 0.03
CA GLU A 73 -10.51 9.52 -0.54
C GLU A 73 -11.79 8.66 -0.42
N SER A 74 -11.64 7.33 -0.34
CA SER A 74 -12.75 6.38 -0.23
C SER A 74 -13.22 6.19 1.23
N SER A 75 -12.35 6.44 2.21
CA SER A 75 -12.63 6.24 3.63
C SER A 75 -13.73 7.16 4.15
N PRO A 76 -14.73 6.66 4.91
CA PRO A 76 -15.70 7.52 5.56
C PRO A 76 -15.03 8.45 6.58
N HIS A 77 -15.57 9.66 6.76
CA HIS A 77 -15.03 10.63 7.73
C HIS A 77 -15.21 10.20 9.19
N HIS A 78 -16.02 9.19 9.48
CA HIS A 78 -16.18 8.62 10.81
C HIS A 78 -15.91 7.12 10.76
N VAL A 79 -14.91 6.66 11.49
CA VAL A 79 -14.52 5.24 11.62
C VAL A 79 -14.42 4.91 13.10
N GLU A 80 -15.03 3.80 13.53
CA GLU A 80 -15.07 3.39 14.95
C GLU A 80 -15.54 4.52 15.90
N GLY A 81 -16.49 5.35 15.46
CA GLY A 81 -17.04 6.47 16.24
C GLY A 81 -16.10 7.68 16.42
N LYS A 82 -14.97 7.73 15.72
CA LYS A 82 -14.02 8.85 15.73
C LYS A 82 -13.97 9.56 14.39
N LEU A 83 -13.77 10.88 14.42
CA LEU A 83 -13.51 11.66 13.22
C LEU A 83 -12.14 11.26 12.65
N LEU A 84 -12.15 10.79 11.41
CA LEU A 84 -10.96 10.47 10.65
C LEU A 84 -10.70 11.60 9.65
N LEU A 85 -9.66 12.38 9.91
CA LEU A 85 -9.19 13.40 8.98
C LEU A 85 -8.51 12.75 7.77
N ARG A 86 -8.83 13.26 6.59
CA ARG A 86 -8.15 12.91 5.33
C ARG A 86 -6.93 13.81 5.13
N VAL A 87 -6.08 13.44 4.18
CA VAL A 87 -4.91 14.25 3.79
C VAL A 87 -5.32 15.66 3.36
N GLY A 88 -6.43 15.79 2.62
CA GLY A 88 -6.98 17.08 2.21
C GLY A 88 -7.38 17.97 3.39
N ASP A 89 -7.99 17.39 4.43
CA ASP A 89 -8.42 18.12 5.62
C ASP A 89 -7.20 18.67 6.39
N ILE A 90 -6.20 17.82 6.58
CA ILE A 90 -4.98 18.16 7.33
C ILE A 90 -4.17 19.24 6.58
N THR A 91 -3.96 19.06 5.28
CA THR A 91 -3.23 20.05 4.46
C THR A 91 -3.97 21.39 4.41
N THR A 92 -5.30 21.37 4.42
CA THR A 92 -6.13 22.59 4.52
C THR A 92 -5.96 23.25 5.89
N LEU A 93 -6.01 22.51 6.99
CA LEU A 93 -5.79 23.06 8.34
C LEU A 93 -4.41 23.69 8.49
N VAL A 94 -3.35 23.04 8.00
CA VAL A 94 -1.99 23.59 7.99
C VAL A 94 -1.94 24.86 7.13
N SER A 95 -2.59 24.87 5.98
CA SER A 95 -2.64 26.05 5.10
C SER A 95 -3.37 27.23 5.74
N VAL A 96 -4.51 26.98 6.41
CA VAL A 96 -5.25 28.00 7.17
C VAL A 96 -4.37 28.58 8.29
N ALA A 97 -3.68 27.73 9.05
CA ALA A 97 -2.76 28.18 10.09
C ALA A 97 -1.62 29.05 9.53
N LEU A 98 -1.04 28.65 8.39
CA LEU A 98 -0.01 29.43 7.69
C LEU A 98 -0.54 30.78 7.19
N VAL A 99 -1.78 30.84 6.70
CA VAL A 99 -2.42 32.10 6.30
C VAL A 99 -2.60 33.04 7.50
N VAL A 100 -3.08 32.53 8.64
CA VAL A 100 -3.20 33.32 9.88
C VAL A 100 -1.83 33.87 10.29
N ILE A 101 -0.79 33.03 10.31
CA ILE A 101 0.58 33.46 10.60
C ILE A 101 1.03 34.55 9.61
N LYS A 102 0.77 34.38 8.31
CA LYS A 102 1.13 35.36 7.28
C LYS A 102 0.43 36.70 7.45
N VAL A 103 -0.83 36.73 7.89
CA VAL A 103 -1.55 37.97 8.21
C VAL A 103 -0.90 38.68 9.41
N ILE A 104 -0.53 37.93 10.45
CA ILE A 104 0.17 38.48 11.63
C ILE A 104 1.54 39.04 11.21
N VAL A 105 2.30 38.31 10.39
CA VAL A 105 3.56 38.76 9.81
C VAL A 105 3.36 40.03 9.00
N GLY A 106 2.30 40.13 8.17
CA GLY A 106 2.00 41.32 7.38
C GLY A 106 1.70 42.56 8.24
N ALA A 107 0.93 42.38 9.32
CA ALA A 107 0.66 43.45 10.30
C ALA A 107 1.97 43.91 10.97
N TRP A 108 2.81 42.96 11.41
CA TRP A 108 4.12 43.25 11.98
C TRP A 108 5.06 43.97 11.01
N SER A 109 5.12 43.49 9.76
CA SER A 109 5.95 44.06 8.69
C SER A 109 5.64 45.53 8.45
N THR A 110 4.35 45.87 8.49
CA THR A 110 3.89 47.26 8.32
C THR A 110 4.41 48.16 9.43
N ILE A 111 4.36 47.68 10.68
CA ILE A 111 4.88 48.42 11.85
C ILE A 111 6.39 48.63 11.71
N VAL A 112 7.16 47.58 11.39
CA VAL A 112 8.62 47.66 11.26
C VAL A 112 9.03 48.58 10.11
N LEU A 113 8.40 48.47 8.94
CA LEU A 113 8.71 49.31 7.78
C LEU A 113 8.38 50.78 8.04
N TRP A 114 7.27 51.04 8.72
CA TRP A 114 6.90 52.40 9.12
C TRP A 114 7.92 52.98 10.10
N ALA A 115 8.29 52.21 11.13
CA ALA A 115 9.24 52.65 12.15
C ALA A 115 10.64 52.89 11.55
N PHE A 116 11.04 52.04 10.61
CA PHE A 116 12.28 52.21 9.85
C PHE A 116 12.25 53.47 8.99
N GLY A 117 11.17 53.70 8.24
CA GLY A 117 11.01 54.90 7.41
C GLY A 117 11.08 56.18 8.24
N ARG A 118 10.42 56.20 9.40
CA ARG A 118 10.48 57.34 10.33
C ARG A 118 11.89 57.55 10.87
N ASN A 119 12.58 56.50 11.32
CA ASN A 119 13.95 56.60 11.81
C ASN A 119 14.92 57.13 10.72
N MET A 120 14.70 56.78 9.44
CA MET A 120 15.51 57.32 8.34
C MET A 120 15.25 58.81 8.07
N LEU A 121 13.99 59.25 8.19
CA LEU A 121 13.59 60.66 8.05
C LEU A 121 14.11 61.51 9.20
N THR A 122 13.99 61.05 10.46
CA THR A 122 14.42 61.81 11.64
C THR A 122 15.94 62.00 11.66
N ARG A 123 16.70 61.04 11.15
CA ARG A 123 18.17 61.11 11.11
C ARG A 123 18.75 61.86 9.91
N LYS A 124 17.92 62.54 9.10
CA LYS A 124 18.31 63.27 7.87
C LYS A 124 19.11 62.42 6.86
N SER A 125 19.01 61.10 6.95
CA SER A 125 19.82 60.15 6.17
C SER A 125 19.23 59.82 4.79
N ALA A 126 17.94 60.11 4.58
CA ALA A 126 17.24 59.80 3.33
C ALA A 126 16.25 60.90 2.97
N SER A 127 16.10 61.14 1.66
CA SER A 127 15.06 62.04 1.16
C SER A 127 13.67 61.39 1.30
N PRO A 128 12.58 62.18 1.42
CA PRO A 128 11.21 61.66 1.43
C PRO A 128 10.89 60.78 0.21
N ALA A 129 11.47 61.09 -0.95
CA ALA A 129 11.32 60.29 -2.16
C ALA A 129 11.93 58.88 -2.03
N THR A 130 13.04 58.75 -1.30
CA THR A 130 13.66 57.45 -1.01
C THR A 130 12.79 56.62 -0.09
N VAL A 131 12.19 57.23 0.94
CA VAL A 131 11.29 56.54 1.89
C VAL A 131 9.98 56.15 1.21
N SER A 132 9.42 57.01 0.36
CA SER A 132 8.24 56.67 -0.46
C SER A 132 8.52 55.49 -1.39
N LYS A 133 9.67 55.47 -2.08
CA LYS A 133 10.11 54.31 -2.87
C LYS A 133 10.29 53.07 -2.01
N MET A 134 10.85 53.19 -0.80
CA MET A 134 11.04 52.07 0.11
C MET A 134 9.70 51.43 0.52
N ILE A 135 8.69 52.25 0.83
CA ILE A 135 7.33 51.78 1.14
C ILE A 135 6.68 51.16 -0.11
N ARG A 136 6.84 51.79 -1.28
CA ARG A 136 6.29 51.32 -2.56
C ARG A 136 6.85 49.95 -2.97
N TRP A 137 8.16 49.76 -2.84
CA TRP A 137 8.87 48.55 -3.26
C TRP A 137 9.06 47.52 -2.15
N ARG A 138 8.74 47.86 -0.88
CA ARG A 138 8.95 47.03 0.32
C ARG A 138 10.37 46.48 0.47
N LEU A 139 11.37 47.20 -0.05
CA LEU A 139 12.78 46.80 -0.01
C LEU A 139 13.60 47.77 0.83
N PRO A 140 14.53 47.28 1.69
CA PRO A 140 15.42 48.16 2.41
C PRO A 140 16.35 48.94 1.45
N PRO A 141 16.69 50.19 1.75
CA PRO A 141 17.43 51.10 0.86
C PRO A 141 18.86 50.64 0.58
N GLY A 142 19.44 49.79 1.43
CA GLY A 142 20.74 49.16 1.21
C GLY A 142 20.80 48.30 -0.06
N PHE A 143 19.67 47.73 -0.52
CA PHE A 143 19.62 47.00 -1.80
C PHE A 143 19.68 47.91 -3.03
N GLN A 144 19.33 49.18 -2.89
CA GLN A 144 19.38 50.15 -3.99
C GLN A 144 20.72 50.89 -4.06
N SER A 145 21.39 51.08 -2.91
CA SER A 145 22.76 51.60 -2.89
C SER A 145 23.48 51.19 -1.61
N LEU A 146 24.70 50.65 -1.77
CA LEU A 146 25.63 50.33 -0.67
C LEU A 146 25.92 51.53 0.26
N LYS A 147 25.70 52.77 -0.22
CA LYS A 147 25.87 53.99 0.58
C LYS A 147 24.84 54.16 1.70
N TYR A 148 23.69 53.48 1.62
CA TYR A 148 22.62 53.54 2.63
C TYR A 148 22.65 52.36 3.60
N ILE A 149 23.74 51.58 3.64
CA ILE A 149 23.91 50.56 4.67
C ILE A 149 24.12 51.27 6.01
N PRO A 150 23.28 51.00 7.03
CA PRO A 150 23.42 51.62 8.33
C PRO A 150 24.78 51.26 8.95
N ARG A 151 25.42 52.26 9.57
CA ARG A 151 26.71 52.07 10.27
C ARG A 151 26.55 51.95 11.78
N ASP A 152 25.36 52.22 12.28
CA ASP A 152 25.03 52.24 13.70
C ASP A 152 24.24 50.99 14.10
N PHE A 153 24.37 50.60 15.37
CA PHE A 153 23.71 49.43 15.93
C PHE A 153 22.16 49.44 15.77
N PRO A 154 21.46 50.57 16.02
CA PRO A 154 20.03 50.68 15.74
C PRO A 154 19.65 50.38 14.28
N GLY A 155 20.39 50.95 13.33
CA GLY A 155 20.13 50.74 11.90
C GLY A 155 20.38 49.29 11.45
N TRP A 156 21.42 48.63 11.98
CA TRP A 156 21.64 47.20 11.75
C TRP A 156 20.52 46.32 12.30
N THR A 157 20.04 46.62 13.51
CA THR A 157 18.96 45.87 14.15
C THR A 157 17.66 45.97 13.34
N ILE A 158 17.30 47.17 12.87
CA ILE A 158 16.09 47.34 12.05
C ILE A 158 16.28 46.69 10.67
N SER A 159 17.48 46.77 10.07
CA SER A 159 17.76 46.10 8.80
C SER A 159 17.63 44.57 8.92
N ALA A 160 18.15 43.99 10.00
CA ALA A 160 17.98 42.57 10.30
C ALA A 160 16.50 42.19 10.46
N ALA A 161 15.70 43.02 11.15
CA ALA A 161 14.25 42.80 11.28
C ALA A 161 13.53 42.86 9.93
N VAL A 162 13.90 43.78 9.03
CA VAL A 162 13.34 43.86 7.67
C VAL A 162 13.73 42.64 6.83
N VAL A 163 14.98 42.18 6.91
CA VAL A 163 15.43 40.96 6.22
C VAL A 163 14.71 39.72 6.76
N ALA A 164 14.54 39.61 8.08
CA ALA A 164 13.82 38.49 8.69
C ALA A 164 12.35 38.47 8.24
N VAL A 165 11.69 39.63 8.18
CA VAL A 165 10.35 39.80 7.62
C VAL A 165 10.29 39.36 6.15
N PHE A 166 11.28 39.74 5.34
CA PHE A 166 11.33 39.38 3.93
C PHE A 166 11.45 37.86 3.75
N ILE A 167 12.39 37.20 4.45
CA ILE A 167 12.57 35.75 4.41
C ILE A 167 11.26 35.05 4.80
N GLN A 168 10.58 35.55 5.83
CA GLN A 168 9.35 34.98 6.36
C GLN A 168 8.22 34.88 5.33
N ALA A 169 8.21 35.76 4.31
CA ALA A 169 7.22 35.71 3.25
C ALA A 169 7.34 34.46 2.35
N PHE A 170 8.47 33.76 2.38
CA PHE A 170 8.81 32.66 1.46
C PHE A 170 9.04 31.31 2.14
N ILE A 171 8.92 31.20 3.46
CA ILE A 171 9.25 29.93 4.16
C ILE A 171 8.09 28.95 4.28
N SER A 172 6.85 29.32 3.94
CA SER A 172 5.69 28.41 4.00
C SER A 172 5.93 27.05 3.30
N PRO A 173 6.59 26.98 2.12
CA PRO A 173 6.89 25.71 1.46
C PRO A 173 7.74 24.74 2.29
N ILE A 174 8.59 25.24 3.19
CA ILE A 174 9.42 24.38 4.06
C ILE A 174 8.53 23.54 4.97
N LEU A 175 7.47 24.17 5.53
CA LEU A 175 6.56 23.50 6.44
C LEU A 175 5.55 22.62 5.69
N THR A 176 4.97 23.10 4.60
CA THR A 176 4.00 22.30 3.81
C THR A 176 4.67 21.08 3.18
N GLY A 177 5.95 21.20 2.81
CA GLY A 177 6.76 20.08 2.34
C GLY A 177 7.36 19.24 3.47
N ALA A 178 7.05 19.50 4.74
CA ALA A 178 7.61 18.72 5.85
C ALA A 178 6.87 17.39 6.07
N VAL A 179 5.69 17.20 5.49
CA VAL A 179 4.86 16.00 5.69
C VAL A 179 4.94 15.12 4.45
N ASN A 180 5.43 13.89 4.62
CA ASN A 180 5.31 12.84 3.62
C ASN A 180 4.13 11.94 3.98
N TRP A 181 3.41 11.46 2.98
CA TRP A 181 2.29 10.53 3.17
C TRP A 181 2.69 9.17 2.63
N ASN A 182 2.88 8.21 3.55
CA ASN A 182 3.26 6.85 3.21
C ASN A 182 2.04 5.94 3.22
N ALA A 183 1.93 5.04 2.25
CA ALA A 183 0.85 4.05 2.21
C ALA A 183 0.99 3.08 3.39
N ALA A 184 -0.10 2.86 4.11
CA ALA A 184 -0.20 1.86 5.16
C ALA A 184 -1.61 1.28 5.21
N PHE A 185 -1.83 0.34 6.13
CA PHE A 185 -3.12 -0.28 6.35
C PHE A 185 -3.45 -0.29 7.83
N HIS A 186 -4.71 -0.04 8.15
CA HIS A 186 -5.25 -0.21 9.50
C HIS A 186 -6.19 -1.40 9.51
N ILE A 187 -5.90 -2.40 10.34
CA ILE A 187 -6.77 -3.56 10.49
C ILE A 187 -7.93 -3.14 11.41
N SER A 188 -9.16 -3.22 10.89
CA SER A 188 -10.38 -2.94 11.64
C SER A 188 -10.49 -3.86 12.87
N LYS A 189 -11.07 -3.36 13.95
CA LYS A 189 -11.41 -4.18 15.12
C LYS A 189 -12.73 -4.92 14.96
N GLU A 190 -13.55 -4.50 13.99
CA GLU A 190 -14.84 -5.11 13.71
C GLU A 190 -14.64 -6.32 12.80
N ALA A 191 -15.07 -7.49 13.29
CA ALA A 191 -14.96 -8.73 12.55
C ALA A 191 -16.12 -8.90 11.57
N THR A 192 -15.81 -9.33 10.35
CA THR A 192 -16.76 -9.83 9.36
C THR A 192 -16.77 -11.36 9.39
N SER A 193 -17.93 -11.97 9.16
CA SER A 193 -18.04 -13.43 9.07
C SER A 193 -17.75 -13.87 7.64
N LEU A 194 -16.87 -14.85 7.48
CA LEU A 194 -16.41 -15.34 6.18
C LEU A 194 -16.73 -16.81 6.04
N SER A 195 -17.28 -17.21 4.88
CA SER A 195 -17.39 -18.63 4.55
C SER A 195 -16.08 -19.12 3.94
N SER A 196 -15.46 -20.09 4.59
CA SER A 196 -14.26 -20.78 4.09
C SER A 196 -14.50 -21.54 2.78
N VAL A 197 -15.72 -22.02 2.57
CA VAL A 197 -16.08 -22.94 1.49
C VAL A 197 -17.14 -22.33 0.59
N ASP A 198 -17.06 -22.62 -0.71
CA ASP A 198 -18.06 -22.21 -1.72
C ASP A 198 -19.49 -22.51 -1.24
N PRO A 199 -20.42 -21.54 -1.28
CA PRO A 199 -21.81 -21.78 -0.88
C PRO A 199 -22.53 -22.84 -1.74
N THR A 200 -21.98 -23.19 -2.91
CA THR A 200 -22.46 -24.25 -3.81
C THR A 200 -21.80 -25.60 -3.56
N ALA A 201 -20.82 -25.69 -2.66
CA ALA A 201 -20.21 -26.95 -2.27
C ALA A 201 -21.26 -27.92 -1.75
N ASP A 202 -21.27 -29.12 -2.31
CA ASP A 202 -22.22 -30.16 -1.96
C ASP A 202 -21.49 -31.50 -1.92
N PHE A 203 -21.40 -32.05 -0.71
CA PHE A 203 -20.79 -33.35 -0.50
C PHE A 203 -21.51 -34.45 -1.31
N SER A 204 -22.78 -34.30 -1.67
CA SER A 204 -23.48 -35.28 -2.52
C SER A 204 -22.83 -35.45 -3.90
N ALA A 205 -22.11 -34.43 -4.38
CA ALA A 205 -21.33 -34.50 -5.62
C ALA A 205 -20.12 -35.43 -5.54
N TRP A 206 -19.64 -35.76 -4.33
CA TRP A 206 -18.53 -36.69 -4.11
C TRP A 206 -18.83 -38.10 -4.64
N TYR A 207 -20.10 -38.52 -4.58
CA TYR A 207 -20.54 -39.77 -5.19
C TYR A 207 -20.24 -39.79 -6.69
N TRP A 208 -20.58 -38.72 -7.41
CA TRP A 208 -20.38 -38.62 -8.86
C TRP A 208 -18.91 -38.52 -9.24
N TYR A 209 -18.13 -37.76 -8.47
CA TYR A 209 -16.66 -37.69 -8.59
C TYR A 209 -16.02 -39.08 -8.59
N ASN A 210 -16.54 -40.01 -7.77
CA ASN A 210 -16.05 -41.39 -7.71
C ASN A 210 -16.70 -42.31 -8.75
N ALA A 211 -18.00 -42.20 -8.97
CA ALA A 211 -18.78 -43.13 -9.79
C ALA A 211 -18.57 -42.96 -11.30
N GLN A 212 -18.37 -41.73 -11.80
CA GLN A 212 -18.23 -41.46 -13.24
C GLN A 212 -16.79 -41.63 -13.77
N GLY A 213 -15.87 -42.05 -12.90
CA GLY A 213 -14.48 -42.30 -13.28
C GLY A 213 -13.78 -41.04 -13.82
N SER A 214 -13.14 -41.17 -14.98
CA SER A 214 -12.30 -40.12 -15.56
C SER A 214 -13.06 -38.92 -16.11
N PHE A 215 -14.35 -39.06 -16.45
CA PHE A 215 -15.12 -38.01 -17.11
C PHE A 215 -15.30 -36.78 -16.20
N ASP A 216 -15.86 -36.97 -15.00
CA ASP A 216 -16.10 -35.87 -14.06
C ASP A 216 -14.79 -35.29 -13.50
N LYS A 217 -13.81 -36.16 -13.21
CA LYS A 217 -12.53 -35.75 -12.64
C LYS A 217 -11.77 -34.76 -13.51
N LYS A 218 -11.96 -34.75 -14.85
CA LYS A 218 -11.36 -33.76 -15.75
C LYS A 218 -11.85 -32.34 -15.47
N ALA A 219 -13.12 -32.15 -15.12
CA ALA A 219 -13.65 -30.82 -14.79
C ALA A 219 -13.01 -30.30 -13.50
N TYR A 220 -12.95 -31.15 -12.47
CA TYR A 220 -12.31 -30.86 -11.20
C TYR A 220 -10.80 -30.61 -11.34
N LEU A 221 -10.10 -31.39 -12.15
CA LEU A 221 -8.68 -31.17 -12.43
C LEU A 221 -8.41 -29.77 -13.02
N ARG A 222 -9.26 -29.32 -13.95
CA ARG A 222 -9.17 -27.97 -14.52
C ARG A 222 -9.46 -26.89 -13.48
N ALA A 223 -10.44 -27.11 -12.60
CA ALA A 223 -10.73 -26.20 -11.50
C ALA A 223 -9.53 -26.10 -10.53
N ALA A 224 -8.92 -27.24 -10.19
CA ALA A 224 -7.71 -27.30 -9.36
C ALA A 224 -6.53 -26.54 -9.98
N ALA A 225 -6.32 -26.67 -11.30
CA ALA A 225 -5.32 -25.89 -12.02
C ALA A 225 -5.63 -24.38 -11.98
N GLY A 226 -6.90 -24.00 -12.07
CA GLY A 226 -7.36 -22.62 -11.89
C GLY A 226 -7.05 -22.07 -10.49
N PHE A 227 -7.32 -22.85 -9.44
CA PHE A 227 -7.01 -22.46 -8.06
C PHE A 227 -5.51 -22.37 -7.80
N ALA A 228 -4.71 -23.33 -8.28
CA ALA A 228 -3.26 -23.28 -8.18
C ALA A 228 -2.68 -22.02 -8.85
N ASN A 229 -3.15 -21.70 -10.07
CA ASN A 229 -2.74 -20.50 -10.79
C ASN A 229 -3.19 -19.23 -10.06
N LEU A 230 -4.42 -19.18 -9.53
CA LEU A 230 -4.89 -18.03 -8.75
C LEU A 230 -4.01 -17.80 -7.52
N ALA A 231 -3.69 -18.85 -6.77
CA ALA A 231 -2.91 -18.77 -5.54
C ALA A 231 -1.43 -18.42 -5.74
N TRP A 232 -0.83 -18.74 -6.89
CA TRP A 232 0.63 -18.69 -7.07
C TRP A 232 1.17 -17.98 -8.30
N ALA A 233 0.33 -17.61 -9.27
CA ALA A 233 0.79 -16.93 -10.48
C ALA A 233 1.17 -15.46 -10.27
N ASP A 234 0.82 -14.87 -9.12
CA ASP A 234 1.21 -13.49 -8.82
C ASP A 234 2.68 -13.42 -8.38
N THR A 235 3.54 -13.10 -9.35
CA THR A 235 4.99 -12.89 -9.15
C THR A 235 5.33 -11.78 -8.15
N SER A 236 4.38 -10.90 -7.76
CA SER A 236 4.60 -9.92 -6.68
C SER A 236 4.50 -10.51 -5.27
N THR A 237 4.06 -11.77 -5.15
CA THR A 237 3.91 -12.50 -3.88
C THR A 237 4.91 -13.64 -3.72
N VAL A 238 5.77 -13.86 -4.71
CA VAL A 238 6.78 -14.93 -4.70
C VAL A 238 8.17 -14.39 -5.05
N ASP A 239 9.21 -14.98 -4.48
CA ASP A 239 10.60 -14.62 -4.74
C ASP A 239 11.13 -15.26 -6.04
N ALA A 240 12.39 -14.96 -6.36
CA ALA A 240 13.06 -15.51 -7.54
C ALA A 240 13.34 -17.02 -7.46
N GLN A 241 13.04 -17.65 -6.33
CA GLN A 241 13.15 -19.09 -6.11
C GLN A 241 11.77 -19.76 -6.09
N GLY A 242 10.67 -18.99 -6.26
CA GLY A 242 9.30 -19.50 -6.22
C GLY A 242 8.77 -19.73 -4.80
N LYS A 243 9.37 -19.13 -3.77
CA LYS A 243 8.89 -19.17 -2.38
C LYS A 243 8.05 -17.94 -2.08
N SER A 244 7.14 -18.03 -1.12
CA SER A 244 6.33 -16.89 -0.71
C SER A 244 7.18 -15.77 -0.08
N LEU A 245 6.83 -14.51 -0.39
CA LEU A 245 7.48 -13.32 0.18
C LEU A 245 6.91 -12.91 1.55
N LEU A 246 5.68 -13.32 1.86
CA LEU A 246 4.93 -12.81 3.03
C LEU A 246 4.73 -13.85 4.13
N GLY A 247 4.72 -15.13 3.78
CA GLY A 247 4.38 -16.22 4.69
C GLY A 247 5.13 -17.50 4.38
N ASN A 248 4.57 -18.61 4.83
CA ASN A 248 5.19 -19.94 4.69
C ASN A 248 4.81 -20.69 3.41
N GLY A 249 4.01 -20.07 2.54
CA GLY A 249 3.47 -20.67 1.32
C GLY A 249 2.15 -21.41 1.50
N CYS A 250 1.69 -21.68 2.73
CA CYS A 250 0.42 -22.37 2.97
C CYS A 250 -0.74 -21.43 2.69
N ARG A 251 -1.22 -21.50 1.44
CA ARG A 251 -2.23 -20.62 0.84
C ARG A 251 -3.54 -21.38 0.63
N HIS A 252 -4.65 -20.68 0.85
CA HIS A 252 -6.00 -21.15 0.54
C HIS A 252 -6.71 -20.09 -0.30
N VAL A 253 -7.34 -20.52 -1.39
CA VAL A 253 -8.30 -19.68 -2.10
C VAL A 253 -9.62 -19.71 -1.36
N VAL A 254 -10.06 -18.58 -0.82
CA VAL A 254 -11.38 -18.41 -0.20
C VAL A 254 -12.42 -17.89 -1.20
N ASN A 255 -13.67 -17.74 -0.75
CA ASN A 255 -14.72 -17.09 -1.54
C ASN A 255 -14.45 -15.61 -1.76
N ASP A 256 -15.18 -15.03 -2.71
CA ASP A 256 -15.25 -13.57 -2.82
C ASP A 256 -16.08 -13.00 -1.67
N ASP A 257 -15.40 -12.67 -0.59
CA ASP A 257 -15.95 -12.08 0.63
C ASP A 257 -15.79 -10.55 0.69
N GLY A 258 -15.24 -9.95 -0.37
CA GLY A 258 -15.00 -8.52 -0.48
C GLY A 258 -13.89 -8.00 0.43
N LEU A 259 -13.08 -8.86 1.07
CA LEU A 259 -11.98 -8.40 1.90
C LEU A 259 -10.76 -7.98 1.06
N PRO A 260 -10.22 -6.77 1.31
CA PRO A 260 -9.05 -6.29 0.58
C PRO A 260 -7.77 -7.01 1.02
N ARG A 261 -6.72 -6.87 0.20
CA ARG A 261 -5.35 -7.26 0.57
C ARG A 261 -4.96 -6.68 1.93
N HIS A 262 -4.16 -7.44 2.69
CA HIS A 262 -3.71 -7.15 4.06
C HIS A 262 -4.77 -7.31 5.15
N SER A 263 -6.01 -7.65 4.79
CA SER A 263 -7.01 -8.09 5.78
C SER A 263 -6.50 -9.35 6.49
N VAL A 264 -6.98 -9.57 7.72
CA VAL A 264 -6.54 -10.69 8.55
C VAL A 264 -7.70 -11.66 8.78
N VAL A 265 -7.46 -12.95 8.66
CA VAL A 265 -8.40 -13.99 9.08
C VAL A 265 -7.80 -14.73 10.27
N VAL A 266 -8.62 -15.00 11.29
CA VAL A 266 -8.19 -15.77 12.46
C VAL A 266 -8.78 -17.17 12.44
N ASP A 267 -8.01 -18.12 12.99
CA ASP A 267 -8.37 -19.53 13.12
C ASP A 267 -8.75 -20.19 11.78
N ALA A 268 -8.06 -19.78 10.70
CA ALA A 268 -8.31 -20.28 9.36
C ALA A 268 -7.63 -21.64 9.15
N THR A 269 -8.37 -22.62 8.62
CA THR A 269 -7.79 -23.88 8.17
C THR A 269 -7.27 -23.72 6.74
N LEU A 270 -5.99 -24.00 6.54
CA LEU A 270 -5.28 -23.80 5.27
C LEU A 270 -4.57 -25.10 4.86
N PRO A 271 -4.60 -25.50 3.58
CA PRO A 271 -3.76 -26.59 3.13
C PRO A 271 -2.29 -26.20 3.24
N CYS A 272 -1.46 -27.16 3.63
CA CYS A 272 -0.06 -26.90 3.88
C CYS A 272 0.80 -28.11 3.52
N ILE A 273 1.94 -27.84 2.89
CA ILE A 273 2.93 -28.84 2.50
C ILE A 273 4.34 -28.28 2.72
N ASN A 274 5.21 -29.09 3.33
CA ASN A 274 6.62 -28.77 3.50
C ASN A 274 7.48 -29.85 2.86
N ILE A 275 8.26 -29.46 1.86
CA ILE A 275 9.24 -30.31 1.20
C ILE A 275 10.52 -30.30 2.02
N ASN A 276 10.78 -31.42 2.70
CA ASN A 276 11.94 -31.58 3.58
C ASN A 276 13.22 -31.74 2.75
N SER A 277 13.16 -32.55 1.69
CA SER A 277 14.30 -32.78 0.80
C SER A 277 13.89 -33.36 -0.55
N ILE A 278 14.72 -33.13 -1.56
CA ILE A 278 14.66 -33.79 -2.87
C ILE A 278 16.02 -34.45 -3.10
N ARG A 279 16.02 -35.73 -3.46
CA ARG A 279 17.23 -36.51 -3.75
C ARG A 279 17.09 -37.18 -5.10
N TRP A 280 17.85 -36.69 -6.08
CA TRP A 280 17.94 -37.32 -7.41
C TRP A 280 18.85 -38.55 -7.38
N TYR A 281 18.43 -39.60 -8.08
CA TYR A 281 19.24 -40.80 -8.26
C TYR A 281 20.44 -40.51 -9.16
N ARG A 282 21.55 -41.21 -8.89
CA ARG A 282 22.78 -41.07 -9.66
C ARG A 282 23.10 -42.32 -10.46
N ASN A 283 22.59 -43.48 -10.03
CA ASN A 283 22.86 -44.78 -10.61
C ASN A 283 21.58 -45.63 -10.65
N GLU A 284 21.52 -46.59 -11.57
CA GLU A 284 20.36 -47.49 -11.76
C GLU A 284 20.10 -48.38 -10.54
N ASP A 285 21.13 -48.76 -9.78
CA ASP A 285 21.00 -49.59 -8.57
C ASP A 285 20.31 -48.85 -7.40
N GLU A 286 20.20 -47.53 -7.47
CA GLU A 286 19.43 -46.74 -6.51
C GLU A 286 17.92 -46.79 -6.75
N VAL A 287 17.46 -47.20 -7.95
CA VAL A 287 16.04 -47.33 -8.29
C VAL A 287 15.52 -48.63 -7.70
N THR A 288 14.63 -48.54 -6.70
CA THR A 288 14.15 -49.74 -6.01
C THR A 288 12.79 -50.21 -6.54
N GLY A 289 12.65 -51.52 -6.74
CA GLY A 289 11.35 -52.14 -7.05
C GLY A 289 10.75 -51.69 -8.38
N ASN A 290 9.48 -51.28 -8.35
CA ASN A 290 8.69 -50.88 -9.51
C ASN A 290 8.58 -49.36 -9.68
N GLU A 291 9.48 -48.59 -9.05
CA GLU A 291 9.44 -47.12 -9.05
C GLU A 291 9.39 -46.53 -10.46
N TRP A 292 10.14 -47.09 -11.42
CA TRP A 292 10.12 -46.62 -12.80
C TRP A 292 9.19 -47.40 -13.73
N SER A 293 8.89 -48.66 -13.40
CA SER A 293 8.12 -49.55 -14.27
C SER A 293 6.60 -49.39 -14.14
N ILE A 294 6.12 -48.31 -13.53
CA ILE A 294 4.70 -48.03 -13.30
C ILE A 294 4.03 -47.53 -14.59
N SER A 295 2.80 -47.99 -14.87
CA SER A 295 2.03 -47.45 -15.99
C SER A 295 1.50 -46.07 -15.63
N GLY A 296 1.51 -45.12 -16.57
CA GLY A 296 0.84 -43.84 -16.36
C GLY A 296 -0.67 -43.99 -16.15
N ASP A 297 -1.27 -45.05 -16.71
CA ASP A 297 -2.67 -45.43 -16.46
C ASP A 297 -2.94 -45.73 -14.98
N ASP A 298 -1.94 -46.20 -14.23
CA ASP A 298 -2.06 -46.47 -12.79
C ASP A 298 -1.90 -45.20 -11.93
N LEU A 299 -1.31 -44.14 -12.50
CA LEU A 299 -1.08 -42.86 -11.83
C LEU A 299 -2.21 -41.86 -12.05
N THR A 300 -2.82 -41.88 -13.24
CA THR A 300 -3.85 -40.90 -13.61
C THR A 300 -5.19 -41.21 -12.98
N LEU A 301 -5.84 -40.16 -12.47
CA LEU A 301 -7.23 -40.19 -12.02
C LEU A 301 -8.19 -39.79 -13.14
N VAL A 302 -7.72 -39.10 -14.16
CA VAL A 302 -8.50 -38.57 -15.28
C VAL A 302 -8.37 -39.40 -16.57
N GLY A 303 -7.72 -40.57 -16.49
CA GLY A 303 -7.53 -41.45 -17.65
C GLY A 303 -6.73 -40.78 -18.76
N ASP A 304 -5.71 -40.01 -18.39
CA ASP A 304 -4.80 -39.32 -19.30
C ASP A 304 -3.37 -39.56 -18.82
N ASP A 305 -2.62 -40.34 -19.59
CA ASP A 305 -1.28 -40.81 -19.19
C ASP A 305 -0.31 -39.61 -19.03
N PRO A 306 0.15 -39.31 -17.80
CA PRO A 306 1.04 -38.18 -17.58
C PRO A 306 2.42 -38.35 -18.21
N PHE A 307 2.87 -39.58 -18.48
CA PHE A 307 4.11 -39.85 -19.20
C PHE A 307 3.99 -39.61 -20.71
N GLY A 308 2.77 -39.55 -21.23
CA GLY A 308 2.46 -39.29 -22.65
C GLY A 308 2.65 -37.84 -23.07
N TYR A 309 2.98 -36.93 -22.15
CA TYR A 309 3.19 -35.51 -22.45
C TYR A 309 4.61 -35.20 -22.91
N TYR A 310 4.75 -34.12 -23.67
CA TYR A 310 5.96 -33.82 -24.45
C TYR A 310 6.68 -32.53 -24.03
N ARG A 311 6.32 -31.98 -22.88
CA ARG A 311 6.78 -30.67 -22.43
C ARG A 311 7.73 -30.82 -21.25
N GLY A 312 8.92 -30.25 -21.37
CA GLY A 312 9.84 -30.15 -20.23
C GLY A 312 9.17 -29.46 -19.05
N GLY A 313 9.45 -29.94 -17.83
CA GLY A 313 8.84 -29.48 -16.60
C GLY A 313 7.67 -30.35 -16.11
N VAL A 314 7.14 -31.26 -16.93
CA VAL A 314 6.17 -32.26 -16.46
C VAL A 314 6.79 -33.01 -15.27
N THR A 315 6.15 -32.88 -14.11
CA THR A 315 6.64 -33.42 -12.84
C THR A 315 5.58 -34.34 -12.26
N LEU A 316 6.00 -35.51 -11.79
CA LEU A 316 5.14 -36.54 -11.22
C LEU A 316 5.64 -36.88 -9.83
N VAL A 317 4.74 -36.95 -8.85
CA VAL A 317 5.03 -37.41 -7.50
C VAL A 317 4.04 -38.49 -7.15
N TYR A 318 4.53 -39.68 -6.80
CA TYR A 318 3.69 -40.84 -6.54
C TYR A 318 4.34 -41.84 -5.59
N ASP A 319 3.51 -42.70 -5.00
CA ASP A 319 3.92 -43.84 -4.19
C ASP A 319 3.38 -45.12 -4.82
N THR A 320 4.29 -45.98 -5.30
CA THR A 320 3.92 -47.24 -5.96
C THR A 320 3.27 -48.24 -5.02
N ASN A 321 3.43 -48.09 -3.70
CA ASN A 321 2.80 -48.94 -2.69
C ASN A 321 1.43 -48.43 -2.26
N ASN A 322 1.11 -47.16 -2.56
CA ASN A 322 -0.11 -46.49 -2.15
C ASN A 322 -0.80 -45.77 -3.32
N LEU A 323 -0.96 -46.50 -4.42
CA LEU A 323 -1.74 -46.04 -5.56
C LEU A 323 -3.22 -45.99 -5.20
N ARG A 324 -3.94 -45.02 -5.78
CA ARG A 324 -5.37 -44.88 -5.54
C ARG A 324 -6.12 -46.10 -6.06
N LYS A 325 -6.70 -46.86 -5.15
CA LYS A 325 -7.61 -47.96 -5.49
C LYS A 325 -8.97 -47.39 -5.92
N SER A 326 -9.75 -48.15 -6.68
CA SER A 326 -11.12 -47.79 -7.01
C SER A 326 -11.87 -47.39 -5.73
N PRO A 327 -12.25 -46.11 -5.58
CA PRO A 327 -12.81 -45.61 -4.34
C PRO A 327 -14.18 -46.24 -4.09
N ALA A 328 -14.53 -46.41 -2.81
CA ALA A 328 -15.90 -46.75 -2.46
C ALA A 328 -16.80 -45.57 -2.87
N THR A 329 -17.89 -45.83 -3.58
CA THR A 329 -18.88 -44.82 -3.98
C THR A 329 -19.81 -44.50 -2.80
N THR A 330 -19.23 -44.17 -1.65
CA THR A 330 -19.95 -43.85 -0.41
C THR A 330 -20.17 -42.35 -0.28
N ASP A 331 -21.30 -41.97 0.31
CA ASP A 331 -21.61 -40.58 0.69
C ASP A 331 -20.91 -40.17 2.00
N GLN A 332 -19.67 -40.62 2.22
CA GLN A 332 -18.85 -40.22 3.37
C GLN A 332 -17.50 -39.68 2.91
N PRO A 333 -16.97 -38.62 3.57
CA PRO A 333 -15.67 -38.10 3.23
C PRO A 333 -14.61 -39.16 3.43
N PRO A 334 -13.53 -39.14 2.63
CA PRO A 334 -12.37 -39.98 2.90
C PRO A 334 -11.88 -39.75 4.35
N PRO A 335 -11.30 -40.78 4.98
CA PRO A 335 -10.79 -40.64 6.34
C PRO A 335 -9.72 -39.56 6.40
N ALA A 336 -9.79 -38.71 7.43
CA ALA A 336 -8.80 -37.67 7.64
C ALA A 336 -7.39 -38.25 7.76
N ASN A 337 -6.46 -37.76 6.93
CA ASN A 337 -5.09 -38.23 6.90
C ASN A 337 -4.11 -37.06 6.98
N LYS A 338 -2.94 -37.32 7.58
CA LYS A 338 -1.75 -36.47 7.45
C LYS A 338 -0.67 -37.33 6.81
N PHE A 339 -0.09 -36.85 5.73
CA PHE A 339 1.02 -37.53 5.09
C PHE A 339 2.35 -37.01 5.62
N SER A 340 3.26 -37.91 5.96
CA SER A 340 4.66 -37.59 6.24
C SER A 340 5.51 -38.77 5.80
N GLY A 341 6.34 -38.56 4.80
CA GLY A 341 7.18 -39.60 4.26
C GLY A 341 7.72 -39.28 2.88
N THR A 342 8.27 -40.32 2.26
CA THR A 342 9.03 -40.19 1.02
C THR A 342 8.27 -40.81 -0.15
N MET A 343 8.17 -40.08 -1.26
CA MET A 343 7.58 -40.51 -2.52
C MET A 343 8.61 -40.53 -3.65
N THR A 344 8.29 -41.23 -4.74
CA THR A 344 9.07 -41.15 -5.97
C THR A 344 8.71 -39.87 -6.70
N VAL A 345 9.71 -39.19 -7.24
CA VAL A 345 9.54 -38.03 -8.13
C VAL A 345 10.16 -38.31 -9.49
N ALA A 346 9.43 -37.99 -10.55
CA ALA A 346 9.91 -38.02 -11.92
C ALA A 346 9.74 -36.64 -12.57
N LEU A 347 10.82 -36.09 -13.14
CA LEU A 347 10.81 -34.79 -13.81
C LEU A 347 11.23 -34.94 -15.27
N MET A 348 10.34 -34.61 -16.19
CA MET A 348 10.64 -34.57 -17.61
C MET A 348 11.54 -33.37 -17.94
N ILE A 349 12.75 -33.64 -18.44
CA ILE A 349 13.71 -32.58 -18.78
C ILE A 349 13.65 -32.21 -20.26
N ALA A 350 13.47 -33.20 -21.13
CA ALA A 350 13.41 -33.00 -22.57
C ALA A 350 12.65 -34.13 -23.26
N ARG A 351 12.18 -33.87 -24.48
CA ARG A 351 11.81 -34.90 -25.45
C ARG A 351 12.82 -34.88 -26.59
N ARG A 352 13.27 -36.04 -27.02
CA ARG A 352 14.21 -36.17 -28.13
C ARG A 352 13.63 -37.01 -29.25
N HIS A 353 13.76 -36.47 -30.46
CA HIS A 353 13.44 -37.18 -31.69
C HIS A 353 14.55 -38.13 -32.11
N TYR A 354 14.16 -39.32 -32.53
CA TYR A 354 14.98 -40.39 -33.10
C TYR A 354 15.35 -40.02 -34.55
N GLY A 355 16.11 -38.94 -34.71
CA GLY A 355 16.61 -38.43 -35.99
C GLY A 355 18.04 -38.91 -36.32
N LYS A 356 18.58 -38.44 -37.46
CA LYS A 356 19.90 -38.83 -38.01
C LYS A 356 21.10 -38.60 -37.07
N ASP A 357 20.97 -37.75 -36.07
CA ASP A 357 22.00 -37.48 -35.06
C ASP A 357 21.82 -38.38 -33.84
N TYR A 358 21.98 -39.69 -34.08
CA TYR A 358 22.04 -40.72 -33.05
C TYR A 358 23.15 -40.39 -32.04
N THR A 359 22.78 -40.02 -30.82
CA THR A 359 23.64 -40.33 -29.68
C THR A 359 22.92 -41.40 -28.90
N ASP A 360 23.48 -42.59 -28.91
CA ASP A 360 23.07 -43.71 -28.09
C ASP A 360 23.87 -43.64 -26.77
N PRO A 361 23.22 -43.54 -25.59
CA PRO A 361 21.76 -43.52 -25.37
C PRO A 361 21.10 -42.15 -25.59
N PRO A 362 19.79 -42.12 -25.93
CA PRO A 362 19.04 -40.94 -26.37
C PRO A 362 18.98 -39.77 -25.36
N CYS A 363 19.26 -40.00 -24.07
CA CYS A 363 19.34 -38.94 -23.06
C CYS A 363 20.78 -38.56 -22.63
N ALA A 364 21.83 -39.11 -23.27
CA ALA A 364 23.22 -38.89 -22.83
C ALA A 364 23.78 -37.48 -23.13
N LYS A 365 23.23 -36.78 -24.12
CA LYS A 365 23.70 -35.46 -24.57
C LYS A 365 22.53 -34.57 -24.92
N LEU A 366 21.86 -34.08 -23.89
CA LEU A 366 20.73 -33.18 -24.06
C LEU A 366 21.23 -31.76 -24.37
N PRO A 367 20.65 -31.06 -25.35
CA PRO A 367 20.91 -29.64 -25.52
C PRO A 367 20.42 -28.86 -24.29
N ASN A 368 20.78 -27.58 -24.19
CA ASN A 368 20.26 -26.71 -23.13
C ASN A 368 18.74 -26.82 -23.06
N THR A 369 18.25 -27.20 -21.88
CA THR A 369 16.83 -27.37 -21.60
C THR A 369 16.27 -26.12 -20.94
N ILE A 370 14.98 -26.13 -20.59
CA ILE A 370 14.39 -25.06 -19.75
C ILE A 370 15.08 -24.96 -18.37
N PHE A 371 15.78 -26.02 -17.96
CA PHE A 371 16.57 -26.08 -16.72
C PHE A 371 18.04 -25.71 -16.92
N GLY A 372 18.47 -25.32 -18.13
CA GLY A 372 19.86 -25.05 -18.46
C GLY A 372 20.61 -26.29 -18.97
N ASP A 373 21.94 -26.27 -18.85
CA ASP A 373 22.79 -27.41 -19.20
C ASP A 373 22.80 -28.42 -18.06
N ILE A 374 22.20 -29.58 -18.30
CA ILE A 374 22.11 -30.67 -17.34
C ILE A 374 23.22 -31.71 -17.52
N SER A 375 24.00 -31.64 -18.60
CA SER A 375 25.10 -32.57 -18.90
C SER A 375 26.15 -32.68 -17.78
N PRO A 376 26.46 -31.61 -17.03
CA PRO A 376 27.41 -31.68 -15.91
C PRO A 376 26.86 -32.37 -14.65
N LEU A 377 25.53 -32.58 -14.57
CA LEU A 377 24.89 -33.11 -13.37
C LEU A 377 24.95 -34.64 -13.38
N PRO A 378 25.38 -35.28 -12.28
CA PRO A 378 25.58 -36.73 -12.22
C PRO A 378 24.27 -37.47 -11.94
N TYR A 379 23.17 -37.09 -12.59
CA TYR A 379 21.85 -37.65 -12.34
C TYR A 379 21.51 -38.76 -13.33
N LEU A 380 20.80 -39.77 -12.85
CA LEU A 380 20.24 -40.82 -13.67
C LEU A 380 19.13 -40.23 -14.55
N LEU A 381 19.28 -40.40 -15.86
CA LEU A 381 18.28 -40.05 -16.86
C LEU A 381 17.64 -41.32 -17.39
N GLU A 382 16.34 -41.45 -17.18
CA GLU A 382 15.54 -42.58 -17.62
C GLU A 382 14.68 -42.21 -18.83
N THR A 383 14.42 -43.19 -19.68
CA THR A 383 13.57 -43.02 -20.87
C THR A 383 12.25 -43.75 -20.69
N THR A 384 11.12 -43.07 -20.94
CA THR A 384 9.83 -43.77 -21.01
C THR A 384 9.69 -44.46 -22.35
N ARG A 385 8.89 -45.55 -22.38
CA ARG A 385 8.70 -46.39 -23.56
C ARG A 385 8.46 -45.57 -24.83
N SER A 386 9.39 -45.77 -25.76
CA SER A 386 9.44 -45.26 -27.12
C SER A 386 8.06 -45.27 -27.80
N THR A 387 7.58 -44.07 -28.14
CA THR A 387 6.79 -43.94 -29.38
C THR A 387 7.78 -44.03 -30.53
N SER A 388 7.41 -44.65 -31.65
CA SER A 388 8.32 -45.14 -32.72
C SER A 388 9.33 -44.15 -33.34
N ALA A 389 9.37 -42.89 -32.91
CA ALA A 389 10.41 -41.93 -33.26
C ALA A 389 10.75 -40.89 -32.17
N ASP A 390 10.24 -40.97 -30.94
CA ASP A 390 10.53 -39.98 -29.89
C ASP A 390 10.60 -40.59 -28.49
N GLU A 391 11.53 -40.11 -27.68
CA GLU A 391 11.70 -40.52 -26.28
C GLU A 391 11.68 -39.32 -25.33
N ASN A 392 10.97 -39.46 -24.21
CA ASN A 392 10.97 -38.48 -23.13
C ASN A 392 12.08 -38.87 -22.13
N CYS A 393 12.90 -37.88 -21.76
CA CYS A 393 13.98 -38.03 -20.79
C CYS A 393 13.54 -37.51 -19.43
N PHE A 394 13.55 -38.38 -18.42
CA PHE A 394 13.15 -38.06 -17.05
C PHE A 394 14.32 -38.14 -16.08
N LEU A 395 14.38 -37.21 -15.14
CA LEU A 395 15.14 -37.38 -13.90
C LEU A 395 14.27 -38.13 -12.90
N LEU A 396 14.87 -39.12 -12.24
CA LEU A 396 14.24 -39.85 -11.15
C LEU A 396 14.88 -39.54 -9.81
N GLY A 397 14.06 -39.54 -8.77
CA GLY A 397 14.53 -39.35 -7.41
C GLY A 397 13.46 -39.64 -6.36
N LYS A 398 13.80 -39.24 -5.14
CA LYS A 398 12.91 -39.25 -3.99
C LYS A 398 12.62 -37.84 -3.51
N ILE A 399 11.38 -37.60 -3.13
CA ILE A 399 10.94 -36.37 -2.47
C ILE A 399 10.38 -36.73 -1.10
N ASP A 400 10.94 -36.12 -0.06
CA ASP A 400 10.48 -36.28 1.31
C ASP A 400 9.69 -35.04 1.72
N PHE A 401 8.44 -35.22 2.16
CA PHE A 401 7.58 -34.11 2.52
C PHE A 401 6.53 -34.48 3.55
N THR A 402 6.01 -33.43 4.22
CA THR A 402 4.84 -33.53 5.10
C THR A 402 3.72 -32.69 4.52
N ALA A 403 2.53 -33.26 4.42
CA ALA A 403 1.35 -32.61 3.87
C ALA A 403 0.12 -32.85 4.76
N GLY A 404 -0.68 -31.81 4.91
CA GLY A 404 -1.88 -31.80 5.74
C GLY A 404 -2.59 -30.45 5.63
N VAL A 405 -3.23 -30.06 6.72
CA VAL A 405 -3.71 -28.68 6.92
C VAL A 405 -3.05 -28.07 8.15
N THR A 406 -3.08 -26.75 8.23
CA THR A 406 -2.70 -25.98 9.42
C THR A 406 -3.87 -25.11 9.84
N THR A 407 -4.09 -24.94 11.15
CA THR A 407 -5.00 -23.91 11.67
C THR A 407 -4.17 -22.67 11.99
N SER A 408 -4.17 -21.70 11.06
CA SER A 408 -3.47 -20.46 11.27
C SER A 408 -4.23 -19.58 12.26
N SER A 409 -3.60 -19.30 13.40
CA SER A 409 -4.10 -18.31 14.36
C SER A 409 -4.26 -16.92 13.73
N ARG A 410 -3.51 -16.63 12.65
CA ARG A 410 -3.54 -15.37 11.93
C ARG A 410 -3.09 -15.55 10.47
N ALA A 411 -4.03 -15.76 9.57
CA ALA A 411 -3.78 -15.71 8.14
C ALA A 411 -3.97 -14.28 7.59
N THR A 412 -3.27 -13.94 6.51
CA THR A 412 -3.36 -12.61 5.89
C THR A 412 -3.78 -12.74 4.43
N TYR A 413 -4.67 -11.87 3.96
CA TYR A 413 -4.99 -11.76 2.53
C TYR A 413 -3.78 -11.20 1.78
N ILE A 414 -3.16 -12.02 0.94
CA ILE A 414 -2.04 -11.59 0.09
C ILE A 414 -2.54 -11.03 -1.24
N ALA A 415 -3.75 -11.42 -1.65
CA ALA A 415 -4.52 -10.87 -2.76
C ALA A 415 -6.02 -11.07 -2.49
N PRO A 416 -6.92 -10.50 -3.31
CA PRO A 416 -8.35 -10.81 -3.22
C PRO A 416 -8.54 -12.34 -3.26
N ARG A 417 -9.28 -12.86 -2.29
CA ARG A 417 -9.58 -14.30 -2.15
C ARG A 417 -8.41 -15.23 -1.82
N ILE A 418 -7.21 -14.73 -1.55
CA ILE A 418 -6.07 -15.60 -1.24
C ILE A 418 -5.55 -15.27 0.14
N VAL A 419 -5.71 -16.20 1.06
CA VAL A 419 -5.19 -16.09 2.42
C VAL A 419 -3.96 -16.96 2.58
N GLU A 420 -2.98 -16.48 3.33
CA GLU A 420 -1.73 -17.19 3.60
C GLU A 420 -1.40 -17.18 5.09
N ASP A 421 -0.89 -18.31 5.59
CA ASP A 421 -0.34 -18.42 6.94
C ASP A 421 1.02 -17.70 7.06
N VAL A 422 1.14 -16.88 8.10
CA VAL A 422 2.37 -16.12 8.40
C VAL A 422 3.28 -16.84 9.41
N THR A 423 2.84 -17.99 9.95
CA THR A 423 3.63 -18.80 10.88
C THR A 423 4.86 -19.36 10.17
N PRO A 424 6.10 -19.21 10.69
CA PRO A 424 7.28 -19.82 10.07
C PRO A 424 7.07 -21.31 9.79
N ILE A 425 7.47 -21.80 8.62
CA ILE A 425 7.18 -23.17 8.18
C ILE A 425 7.66 -24.26 9.16
N GLN A 426 8.73 -23.97 9.93
CA GLN A 426 9.27 -24.89 10.94
C GLN A 426 8.37 -25.00 12.19
N ASP A 427 7.55 -23.99 12.45
CA ASP A 427 6.65 -23.90 13.60
C ASP A 427 5.21 -24.31 13.25
N VAL A 428 4.94 -24.63 11.97
CA VAL A 428 3.63 -25.06 11.51
C VAL A 428 3.27 -26.42 12.09
N VAL A 429 2.07 -26.50 12.66
CA VAL A 429 1.49 -27.76 13.14
C VAL A 429 0.64 -28.36 12.03
N TYR A 430 1.08 -29.50 11.50
CA TYR A 430 0.33 -30.25 10.49
C TYR A 430 -0.73 -31.14 11.13
N GLU A 431 -1.97 -30.93 10.73
CA GLU A 431 -3.14 -31.69 11.14
C GLU A 431 -3.67 -32.56 10.00
N ALA A 432 -4.40 -33.62 10.38
CA ALA A 432 -5.00 -34.54 9.43
C ALA A 432 -6.28 -33.94 8.84
N ASN A 433 -6.48 -34.09 7.54
CA ASN A 433 -7.68 -33.63 6.85
C ASN A 433 -8.13 -34.67 5.81
N SER A 434 -9.44 -34.74 5.56
CA SER A 434 -10.04 -35.70 4.63
C SER A 434 -9.48 -35.58 3.22
N TRP A 435 -9.19 -34.36 2.76
CA TRP A 435 -8.77 -34.10 1.39
C TRP A 435 -7.27 -34.28 1.14
N THR A 436 -6.45 -34.41 2.18
CA THR A 436 -4.99 -34.50 2.03
C THR A 436 -4.56 -35.68 1.16
N GLN A 437 -5.10 -36.88 1.39
CA GLN A 437 -4.70 -38.05 0.60
C GLN A 437 -5.18 -37.96 -0.85
N GLU A 438 -6.40 -37.47 -1.06
CA GLU A 438 -6.97 -37.31 -2.38
C GLU A 438 -6.23 -36.25 -3.21
N ALA A 439 -5.83 -35.14 -2.56
CA ALA A 439 -5.01 -34.11 -3.18
C ALA A 439 -3.64 -34.65 -3.62
N ILE A 440 -3.02 -35.51 -2.80
CA ILE A 440 -1.75 -36.18 -3.14
C ILE A 440 -1.93 -37.11 -4.35
N TRP A 441 -3.00 -37.90 -4.41
CA TRP A 441 -3.28 -38.76 -5.56
C TRP A 441 -3.56 -37.98 -6.85
N LEU A 442 -4.01 -36.72 -6.75
CA LEU A 442 -4.24 -35.85 -7.91
C LEU A 442 -2.96 -35.16 -8.43
N LEU A 443 -1.86 -35.21 -7.68
CA LEU A 443 -0.62 -34.52 -8.05
C LEU A 443 -0.08 -34.88 -9.44
N PRO A 444 0.02 -36.17 -9.86
CA PRO A 444 0.55 -36.50 -11.19
C PRO A 444 -0.20 -35.81 -12.33
N ASP A 445 -1.53 -35.83 -12.27
CA ASP A 445 -2.37 -35.18 -13.28
C ASP A 445 -2.26 -33.65 -13.22
N LEU A 446 -2.30 -33.09 -12.01
CA LEU A 446 -2.36 -31.64 -11.82
C LEU A 446 -1.03 -30.96 -12.14
N MET A 447 0.09 -31.50 -11.69
CA MET A 447 1.41 -30.96 -12.01
C MET A 447 1.70 -31.06 -13.51
N THR A 448 1.27 -32.16 -14.15
CA THR A 448 1.32 -32.30 -15.62
C THR A 448 0.50 -31.19 -16.29
N MET A 449 -0.74 -30.97 -15.84
CA MET A 449 -1.58 -29.90 -16.37
C MET A 449 -0.97 -28.51 -16.17
N LEU A 450 -0.40 -28.22 -14.99
CA LEU A 450 0.25 -26.94 -14.69
C LEU A 450 1.49 -26.71 -15.58
N ALA A 451 2.29 -27.75 -15.79
CA ALA A 451 3.46 -27.67 -16.68
C ALA A 451 3.03 -27.47 -18.15
N VAL A 452 2.08 -28.29 -18.63
CA VAL A 452 1.59 -28.26 -20.02
C VAL A 452 0.85 -26.97 -20.34
N SER A 453 0.13 -26.37 -19.38
CA SER A 453 -0.55 -25.09 -19.55
C SER A 453 0.37 -23.87 -19.38
N ASN A 454 1.64 -24.04 -18.97
CA ASN A 454 2.53 -22.95 -18.56
C ASN A 454 2.02 -22.11 -17.37
N ALA A 455 1.15 -22.68 -16.53
CA ALA A 455 0.50 -21.92 -15.46
C ALA A 455 1.34 -21.79 -14.19
N SER A 456 2.40 -22.58 -14.02
CA SER A 456 3.18 -22.55 -12.78
C SER A 456 3.94 -21.24 -12.54
N GLN A 457 4.35 -20.56 -13.61
CA GLN A 457 5.22 -19.37 -13.58
C GLN A 457 6.50 -19.51 -12.73
N LEU A 458 6.91 -20.75 -12.44
CA LEU A 458 8.07 -21.04 -11.60
C LEU A 458 9.38 -20.86 -12.38
N PRO A 459 10.43 -20.29 -11.76
CA PRO A 459 11.76 -20.19 -12.37
C PRO A 459 12.36 -21.57 -12.62
N THR A 460 12.73 -21.87 -13.87
CA THR A 460 13.26 -23.19 -14.27
C THR A 460 14.78 -23.22 -14.41
N PHE A 461 15.42 -22.14 -14.88
CA PHE A 461 16.83 -22.14 -15.28
C PHE A 461 17.77 -22.41 -14.10
N ASN A 462 18.56 -23.50 -14.17
CA ASN A 462 19.47 -23.97 -13.12
C ASN A 462 18.80 -24.10 -11.73
N ASN A 463 17.51 -24.44 -11.71
CA ASN A 463 16.67 -24.36 -10.51
C ASN A 463 15.78 -25.60 -10.30
N ILE A 464 16.26 -26.78 -10.66
CA ILE A 464 15.49 -28.04 -10.67
C ILE A 464 14.79 -28.30 -9.33
N ASP A 465 15.51 -28.22 -8.21
CA ASP A 465 14.95 -28.57 -6.89
C ASP A 465 13.86 -27.59 -6.46
N ASN A 466 14.07 -26.28 -6.62
CA ASN A 466 13.06 -25.29 -6.27
C ASN A 466 11.87 -25.32 -7.24
N TYR A 467 12.09 -25.64 -8.53
CA TYR A 467 11.00 -25.85 -9.48
C TYR A 467 10.11 -27.02 -9.04
N VAL A 468 10.72 -28.18 -8.73
CA VAL A 468 9.99 -29.37 -8.27
C VAL A 468 9.31 -29.12 -6.94
N SER A 469 10.00 -28.49 -5.99
CA SER A 469 9.40 -28.10 -4.71
C SER A 469 8.21 -27.16 -4.93
N GLY A 470 8.34 -26.17 -5.82
CA GLY A 470 7.29 -25.20 -6.11
C GLY A 470 6.09 -25.82 -6.81
N ILE A 471 6.29 -26.68 -7.81
CA ILE A 471 5.17 -27.26 -8.57
C ILE A 471 4.40 -28.29 -7.73
N VAL A 472 5.10 -29.03 -6.86
CA VAL A 472 4.46 -29.92 -5.88
C VAL A 472 3.65 -29.11 -4.87
N HIS A 473 4.20 -27.98 -4.41
CA HIS A 473 3.48 -27.06 -3.52
C HIS A 473 2.21 -26.53 -4.19
N GLN A 474 2.32 -25.94 -5.39
CA GLN A 474 1.19 -25.42 -6.15
C GLN A 474 0.14 -26.49 -6.45
N GLY A 475 0.58 -27.68 -6.85
CA GLY A 475 -0.29 -28.82 -7.13
C GLY A 475 -1.08 -29.25 -5.90
N TYR A 476 -0.41 -29.47 -4.76
CA TYR A 476 -1.09 -29.93 -3.54
C TYR A 476 -2.14 -28.93 -3.08
N LEU A 477 -1.80 -27.63 -3.01
CA LEU A 477 -2.73 -26.61 -2.56
C LEU A 477 -3.90 -26.45 -3.53
N GLY A 478 -3.66 -26.40 -4.84
CA GLY A 478 -4.73 -26.29 -5.83
C GLY A 478 -5.66 -27.50 -5.86
N ALA A 479 -5.12 -28.70 -5.66
CA ALA A 479 -5.93 -29.92 -5.53
C ALA A 479 -6.79 -29.88 -4.26
N TRP A 480 -6.21 -29.49 -3.12
CA TRP A 480 -6.94 -29.39 -1.86
C TRP A 480 -8.03 -28.31 -1.93
N ASP A 481 -7.72 -27.13 -2.46
CA ASP A 481 -8.68 -26.03 -2.61
C ASP A 481 -9.86 -26.45 -3.48
N MET A 482 -9.61 -27.15 -4.59
CA MET A 482 -10.67 -27.69 -5.42
C MET A 482 -11.56 -28.68 -4.65
N LEU A 483 -10.97 -29.61 -3.90
CA LEU A 483 -11.73 -30.61 -3.15
C LEU A 483 -12.57 -29.95 -2.05
N SER A 484 -11.98 -29.02 -1.31
CA SER A 484 -12.67 -28.26 -0.26
C SER A 484 -13.82 -27.43 -0.84
N HIS A 485 -13.58 -26.66 -1.92
CA HIS A 485 -14.62 -25.85 -2.59
C HIS A 485 -15.72 -26.67 -3.23
N SER A 486 -15.44 -27.91 -3.64
CA SER A 486 -16.44 -28.74 -4.33
C SER A 486 -17.30 -29.54 -3.35
N PHE A 487 -16.71 -30.00 -2.25
CA PHE A 487 -17.29 -31.09 -1.45
C PHE A 487 -17.45 -30.79 0.04
N ASP A 488 -16.86 -29.74 0.61
CA ASP A 488 -17.06 -29.46 2.04
C ASP A 488 -18.49 -28.93 2.31
N ASN A 489 -19.29 -29.73 3.02
CA ASN A 489 -20.64 -29.30 3.42
C ASN A 489 -20.57 -28.23 4.52
N LYS A 490 -20.92 -26.99 4.19
CA LYS A 490 -20.98 -25.85 5.14
C LYS A 490 -19.70 -25.73 5.97
N GLY A 491 -18.61 -25.30 5.32
CA GLY A 491 -17.33 -25.10 5.96
C GLY A 491 -17.36 -24.17 7.20
N PRO A 492 -16.29 -24.16 8.00
CA PRO A 492 -16.19 -23.28 9.15
C PRO A 492 -16.38 -21.82 8.73
N VAL A 493 -17.12 -21.06 9.56
CA VAL A 493 -17.24 -19.61 9.40
C VAL A 493 -16.08 -18.96 10.13
N TYR A 494 -15.19 -18.31 9.39
CA TYR A 494 -14.05 -17.59 9.95
C TYR A 494 -14.42 -16.16 10.32
N LYS A 495 -13.56 -15.54 11.14
CA LYS A 495 -13.63 -14.11 11.44
C LYS A 495 -12.54 -13.39 10.65
N GLY A 496 -12.98 -12.53 9.74
CA GLY A 496 -12.13 -11.62 8.98
C GLY A 496 -12.07 -10.25 9.63
N TYR A 497 -10.92 -9.61 9.60
CA TYR A 497 -10.70 -8.24 10.03
C TYR A 497 -10.23 -7.44 8.80
N PRO A 498 -11.13 -6.63 8.21
CA PRO A 498 -10.81 -5.85 7.02
C PRO A 498 -9.61 -4.93 7.24
N ALA A 499 -8.74 -4.85 6.24
CA ALA A 499 -7.71 -3.83 6.18
C ALA A 499 -8.22 -2.59 5.46
N ASP A 500 -8.25 -1.47 6.17
CA ASP A 500 -8.56 -0.17 5.57
C ASP A 500 -7.27 0.47 5.05
N PRO A 501 -7.24 0.95 3.79
CA PRO A 501 -6.12 1.73 3.30
C PRO A 501 -6.00 3.04 4.10
N ARG A 502 -4.79 3.34 4.56
CA ARG A 502 -4.46 4.56 5.30
C ARG A 502 -3.23 5.24 4.70
N LEU A 503 -3.13 6.54 4.93
CA LEU A 503 -1.93 7.31 4.64
C LEU A 503 -1.33 7.77 5.96
N VAL A 504 -0.13 7.28 6.28
CA VAL A 504 0.58 7.65 7.50
C VAL A 504 1.42 8.87 7.22
N ALA A 505 1.23 9.92 8.03
CA ALA A 505 2.08 11.09 8.00
C ALA A 505 3.45 10.76 8.61
N ASP A 506 4.50 11.02 7.83
CA ASP A 506 5.90 10.99 8.25
C ASP A 506 6.43 12.42 8.19
N VAL A 507 6.66 13.01 9.37
CA VAL A 507 6.98 14.42 9.51
C VAL A 507 8.49 14.62 9.62
N SER A 508 9.07 15.32 8.64
CA SER A 508 10.45 15.74 8.68
C SER A 508 10.68 16.81 9.75
N PHE A 509 11.08 16.37 10.95
CA PHE A 509 11.40 17.27 12.07
C PHE A 509 12.44 18.32 11.69
N ALA A 510 13.44 17.96 10.86
CA ALA A 510 14.42 18.93 10.37
C ALA A 510 13.75 20.10 9.62
N ARG A 511 12.77 19.84 8.75
CA ARG A 511 12.02 20.88 8.02
C ARG A 511 11.12 21.68 8.96
N VAL A 512 10.39 21.01 9.87
CA VAL A 512 9.51 21.67 10.86
C VAL A 512 10.31 22.61 11.77
N PHE A 513 11.43 22.14 12.33
CA PHE A 513 12.24 22.94 13.24
C PHE A 513 13.11 23.97 12.52
N ALA A 514 13.51 23.74 11.27
CA ALA A 514 14.12 24.78 10.45
C ALA A 514 13.12 25.92 10.17
N TRP A 515 11.89 25.59 9.78
CA TRP A 515 10.81 26.57 9.63
C TRP A 515 10.56 27.33 10.94
N LEU A 516 10.45 26.63 12.07
CA LEU A 516 10.29 27.25 13.39
C LEU A 516 11.47 28.15 13.73
N GLY A 517 12.70 27.73 13.44
CA GLY A 517 13.91 28.50 13.67
C GLY A 517 13.87 29.84 12.93
N VAL A 518 13.43 29.86 11.68
CA VAL A 518 13.25 31.11 10.91
C VAL A 518 12.12 31.97 11.48
N CYS A 519 10.99 31.37 11.88
CA CYS A 519 9.90 32.08 12.56
C CYS A 519 10.34 32.74 13.87
N LEU A 520 11.13 32.03 14.68
CA LEU A 520 11.66 32.53 15.94
C LEU A 520 12.73 33.59 15.71
N PHE A 521 13.56 33.45 14.67
CA PHE A 521 14.52 34.49 14.28
C PHE A 521 13.82 35.82 13.98
N MET A 522 12.71 35.79 13.23
CA MET A 522 11.87 36.98 13.01
C MET A 522 11.35 37.54 14.34
N THR A 523 10.79 36.69 15.20
CA THR A 523 10.23 37.10 16.50
C THR A 523 11.30 37.76 17.38
N VAL A 524 12.46 37.12 17.52
CA VAL A 524 13.60 37.63 18.30
C VAL A 524 14.12 38.95 17.72
N SER A 525 14.26 39.05 16.39
CA SER A 525 14.67 40.32 15.75
C SER A 525 13.69 41.46 16.05
N GLY A 526 12.39 41.16 16.10
CA GLY A 526 11.37 42.13 16.47
C GLY A 526 11.41 42.53 17.94
N VAL A 527 11.73 41.60 18.84
CA VAL A 527 11.91 41.88 20.28
C VAL A 527 13.08 42.83 20.48
N PHE A 528 14.19 42.60 19.78
CA PHE A 528 15.33 43.51 19.79
C PHE A 528 14.98 44.89 19.21
N ALA A 529 14.24 44.94 18.10
CA ALA A 529 13.81 46.20 17.50
C ALA A 529 12.90 47.00 18.46
N LEU A 530 11.87 46.38 19.05
CA LEU A 530 10.95 47.07 19.97
C LEU A 530 11.58 47.41 21.32
N GLY A 531 12.39 46.51 21.87
CA GLY A 531 12.93 46.65 23.22
C GLY A 531 14.14 47.57 23.32
N LEU A 532 15.01 47.57 22.30
CA LEU A 532 16.29 48.29 22.36
C LEU A 532 16.38 49.49 21.42
N VAL A 533 15.58 49.53 20.36
CA VAL A 533 15.78 50.49 19.26
C VAL A 533 14.64 51.47 19.09
N LEU A 534 13.40 50.99 19.03
CA LEU A 534 12.22 51.82 18.76
C LEU A 534 11.73 52.51 20.04
N LYS A 535 11.51 53.82 19.96
CA LYS A 535 10.85 54.58 21.03
C LYS A 535 9.34 54.55 20.85
N ALA A 536 8.59 54.86 21.91
CA ALA A 536 7.13 54.95 21.83
C ALA A 536 6.66 55.94 20.75
N ASP A 537 7.40 57.03 20.54
CA ASP A 537 7.14 58.04 19.50
C ASP A 537 7.36 57.49 18.08
N ASP A 538 8.17 56.43 17.93
CA ASP A 538 8.40 55.71 16.69
C ASP A 538 7.32 54.63 16.44
N LEU A 539 6.22 54.65 17.19
CA LEU A 539 5.06 53.77 16.98
C LEU A 539 3.74 54.57 16.92
N THR A 540 3.76 55.86 17.22
CA THR A 540 2.58 56.74 17.14
C THR A 540 2.42 57.32 15.73
N PRO A 541 1.23 57.21 15.11
CA PRO A 541 0.91 57.96 13.90
C PRO A 541 1.20 59.45 14.11
N LEU A 542 1.69 60.16 13.09
CA LEU A 542 1.89 61.61 13.18
C LEU A 542 0.53 62.30 13.30
N GLU A 543 0.07 62.57 14.51
CA GLU A 543 -1.22 63.24 14.79
C GLU A 543 -1.22 64.75 14.45
N GLY A 544 -0.31 65.25 13.61
CA GLY A 544 -0.10 66.68 13.41
C GLY A 544 -0.59 67.28 12.08
N ASN A 545 -0.61 66.53 10.97
CA ASN A 545 -0.75 67.12 9.62
C ASN A 545 -1.80 66.40 8.77
N GLU A 546 -2.99 66.09 9.31
CA GLU A 546 -4.09 65.54 8.50
C GLU A 546 -4.52 66.50 7.37
N GLU A 547 -4.30 67.80 7.50
CA GLU A 547 -4.61 68.78 6.43
C GLU A 547 -3.53 68.81 5.33
N GLU A 548 -2.25 68.71 5.68
CA GLU A 548 -1.14 68.67 4.69
C GLU A 548 -1.06 67.30 3.97
N MET A 549 -1.42 66.20 4.66
CA MET A 549 -1.54 64.88 4.05
C MET A 549 -2.84 64.69 3.25
N LYS A 550 -3.88 65.51 3.41
CA LYS A 550 -5.07 65.44 2.55
C LYS A 550 -4.81 65.99 1.15
N GLU A 551 -3.91 66.96 0.99
CA GLU A 551 -3.48 67.45 -0.33
C GLU A 551 -2.44 66.54 -1.00
N GLY A 552 -1.50 65.95 -0.26
CA GLY A 552 -0.52 64.99 -0.81
C GLY A 552 -1.02 63.53 -0.90
N GLY A 553 -1.98 63.14 -0.06
CA GLY A 553 -2.44 61.75 0.13
C GLY A 553 -3.63 61.35 -0.72
N ARG A 554 -4.39 62.30 -1.30
CA ARG A 554 -5.41 61.97 -2.32
C ARG A 554 -4.79 61.27 -3.53
N GLY A 555 -3.57 61.63 -3.93
CA GLY A 555 -2.84 60.93 -5.00
C GLY A 555 -2.42 59.50 -4.64
N ILE A 556 -2.08 59.23 -3.36
CA ILE A 556 -1.57 57.92 -2.93
C ILE A 556 -2.71 56.93 -2.67
N LEU A 557 -3.85 57.37 -2.14
CA LEU A 557 -5.01 56.51 -1.92
C LEU A 557 -5.73 56.15 -3.22
N ASP A 558 -5.79 57.05 -4.21
CA ASP A 558 -6.33 56.75 -5.54
C ASP A 558 -5.41 55.80 -6.35
N GLU A 559 -4.08 55.87 -6.17
CA GLU A 559 -3.11 54.97 -6.83
C GLU A 559 -3.07 53.58 -6.16
N ILE A 560 -3.38 53.48 -4.85
CA ILE A 560 -3.49 52.20 -4.12
C ILE A 560 -4.85 51.53 -4.34
N MET A 561 -5.95 52.29 -4.48
CA MET A 561 -7.28 51.74 -4.78
C MET A 561 -7.55 51.53 -6.29
N GLY A 562 -6.70 52.06 -7.17
CA GLY A 562 -6.73 51.79 -8.61
C GLY A 562 -6.30 50.37 -9.03
N TRP A 563 -5.77 49.56 -8.10
CA TRP A 563 -5.49 48.15 -8.33
C TRP A 563 -6.78 47.32 -8.18
N ARG A 564 -7.66 47.42 -9.18
CA ARG A 564 -8.62 46.34 -9.46
C ARG A 564 -7.84 45.15 -10.02
N PHE A 565 -8.10 43.99 -9.43
CA PHE A 565 -7.63 42.68 -9.87
C PHE A 565 -7.67 42.54 -11.41
N GLY A 566 -6.50 42.33 -12.00
CA GLY A 566 -6.30 41.59 -13.24
C GLY A 566 -5.72 40.23 -12.90
#